data_AF-A0A7C2B061-F1
#
_entry.id   AF-A0A7C2B061-F1
#
_cell.length_a   1.000
_cell.length_b   1.000
_cell.length_c   1.000
_cell.angle_alpha   90.00
_cell.angle_beta   90.00
_cell.angle_gamma   90.00
#
_symmetry.space_group_name_H-M   'P 1'
#
loop_
_entity.id
_entity.type
_entity.pdbx_description
1 polymer ?
#
loop_
_entity_poly.entity_id
_entity_poly.type
_entity_poly.pdbx_seq_one_letter_code
_entity_poly.pdbx_strand_id
1 'polypeptide(L)' 'MGKKETRAFEDHDIAGHAVCVVRLGDKERILIDGQPARFRRTKGGYVLSANAYVEPSKTLLDAVRQYLER' A
#
# COMPACT_ATOMS: atom_id res chain seq x y z
N MET A 1 16.22 -17.93 -20.84
CA MET A 1 16.61 -17.30 -19.55
C MET A 1 15.43 -16.48 -19.04
N GLY A 2 14.60 -17.04 -18.16
CA GLY A 2 13.52 -16.28 -17.50
C GLY A 2 14.11 -15.53 -16.33
N LYS A 3 14.13 -14.19 -16.38
CA LYS A 3 14.45 -13.37 -15.20
C LYS A 3 13.40 -13.72 -14.13
N LYS A 4 13.81 -14.34 -13.02
CA LYS A 4 12.97 -14.45 -11.83
C LYS A 4 12.72 -13.02 -11.37
N GLU A 5 11.58 -12.45 -11.76
CA GLU A 5 11.11 -11.21 -11.15
C GLU A 5 10.95 -11.50 -9.65
N THR A 6 11.82 -10.93 -8.83
CA THR A 6 11.75 -11.08 -7.38
C THR A 6 10.47 -10.41 -6.91
N ARG A 7 9.46 -11.22 -6.60
CA ARG A 7 8.22 -10.77 -5.97
C ARG A 7 8.46 -10.73 -4.48
N ALA A 8 8.41 -9.55 -3.88
CA ALA A 8 8.44 -9.41 -2.43
C ALA A 8 7.00 -9.22 -1.95
N PHE A 9 6.60 -10.05 -0.99
CA PHE A 9 5.34 -9.96 -0.28
C PHE A 9 5.65 -9.59 1.16
N GLU A 10 5.03 -8.53 1.65
CA GLU A 10 5.15 -8.09 3.04
C GLU A 10 3.74 -8.01 3.62
N ASP A 11 3.44 -8.93 4.53
CA ASP A 11 2.15 -8.99 5.23
C ASP A 11 2.22 -8.20 6.53
N HIS A 12 1.16 -7.44 6.80
CA HIS A 12 0.99 -6.58 7.96
C HIS A 12 -0.43 -6.73 8.49
N ASP A 13 -0.58 -6.68 9.80
CA ASP A 13 -1.87 -6.47 10.45
C ASP A 13 -1.97 -5.00 10.84
N ILE A 14 -2.99 -4.29 10.36
CA ILE A 14 -3.19 -2.87 10.61
C ILE A 14 -4.66 -2.66 11.00
N ALA A 15 -4.90 -2.21 12.24
CA ALA A 15 -6.24 -1.99 12.78
C ALA A 15 -7.18 -3.22 12.65
N GLY A 16 -6.62 -4.44 12.71
CA GLY A 16 -7.37 -5.69 12.54
C GLY A 16 -7.68 -6.06 11.09
N HIS A 17 -7.11 -5.35 10.12
CA HIS A 17 -7.21 -5.68 8.69
C HIS A 17 -5.90 -6.29 8.18
N ALA A 18 -6.03 -7.27 7.28
CA ALA A 18 -4.90 -7.92 6.65
C ALA A 18 -4.39 -7.05 5.50
N VAL A 19 -3.19 -6.50 5.63
CA VAL A 19 -2.56 -5.60 4.65
C VAL A 19 -1.34 -6.27 4.04
N CYS A 20 -1.36 -6.54 2.73
CA CYS A 20 -0.23 -7.14 2.02
C CYS A 20 0.34 -6.15 1.00
N VAL A 21 1.62 -5.81 1.14
CA VAL A 21 2.37 -5.04 0.16
C VAL A 21 3.06 -6.00 -0.80
N VAL A 22 2.80 -5.82 -2.09
CA VAL A 22 3.36 -6.63 -3.16
C VAL A 22 4.25 -5.76 -4.03
N ARG A 23 5.56 -6.02 -4.02
CA ARG A 23 6.52 -5.36 -4.90
C ARG A 23 6.91 -6.27 -6.07
N LEU A 24 6.67 -5.79 -7.28
CA LEU A 24 6.90 -6.46 -8.57
C LEU A 24 7.81 -5.58 -9.43
N GLY A 25 9.13 -5.70 -9.24
CA GLY A 25 10.10 -4.80 -9.87
C GLY A 25 9.85 -3.35 -9.46
N ASP A 26 9.59 -2.47 -10.44
CA ASP A 26 9.26 -1.05 -10.21
C ASP A 26 7.80 -0.80 -9.81
N LYS A 27 6.97 -1.84 -9.77
CA LYS A 27 5.55 -1.72 -9.41
C LYS A 27 5.32 -2.10 -7.96
N GLU A 28 4.62 -1.25 -7.24
CA GLU A 28 4.13 -1.52 -5.90
C GLU A 28 2.61 -1.62 -5.93
N ARG A 29 2.07 -2.65 -5.27
CA ARG A 29 0.64 -2.88 -5.07
C ARG A 29 0.39 -3.11 -3.59
N ILE A 30 -0.82 -2.82 -3.16
CA ILE A 30 -1.26 -3.11 -1.81
C ILE A 30 -2.63 -3.76 -1.85
N LEU A 31 -2.78 -4.78 -1.03
CA LEU A 31 -4.01 -5.51 -0.80
C LEU A 31 -4.45 -5.21 0.63
N ILE A 32 -5.72 -4.88 0.81
CA ILE A 32 -6.35 -4.70 2.13
C ILE A 32 -7.49 -5.71 2.17
N ASP A 33 -7.43 -6.64 3.12
CA ASP A 33 -8.32 -7.81 3.23
C ASP A 33 -8.44 -8.60 1.91
N GLY A 34 -7.30 -8.74 1.22
CA GLY A 34 -7.22 -9.40 -0.09
C GLY A 34 -7.75 -8.57 -1.26
N GLN A 35 -8.28 -7.36 -1.04
CA GLN A 35 -8.75 -6.47 -2.10
C GLN A 35 -7.68 -5.47 -2.53
N PRO A 36 -7.45 -5.27 -3.84
CA PRO A 36 -6.45 -4.32 -4.32
C PRO A 36 -6.86 -2.89 -4.02
N ALA A 37 -6.06 -2.19 -3.22
CA ALA A 37 -6.22 -0.78 -2.93
C ALA A 37 -5.33 0.07 -3.85
N ARG A 38 -5.92 1.12 -4.42
CA ARG A 38 -5.19 2.08 -5.26
C ARG A 38 -4.62 3.18 -4.39
N PHE A 39 -3.39 3.58 -4.66
CA PHE A 39 -2.73 4.70 -4.00
C PHE A 39 -2.02 5.58 -5.01
N ARG A 40 -1.68 6.79 -4.58
CA ARG A 40 -0.83 7.72 -5.34
C ARG A 40 0.36 8.10 -4.49
N ARG A 41 1.54 8.12 -5.14
CA ARG A 41 2.74 8.71 -4.59
C ARG A 41 2.83 10.17 -5.06
N THR A 42 2.88 11.08 -4.12
CA THR A 42 2.96 12.53 -4.32
C THR A 42 4.28 13.05 -3.75
N LYS A 43 4.59 14.35 -3.95
CA LYS A 43 5.76 14.98 -3.32
C LYS A 43 5.69 14.94 -1.78
N GLY A 44 4.49 14.97 -1.21
CA GLY A 44 4.28 14.94 0.25
C GLY A 44 4.26 13.53 0.84
N GLY A 45 4.22 12.48 0.02
CA GLY A 45 4.11 11.10 0.48
C GLY A 45 3.04 10.30 -0.26
N TYR A 46 2.47 9.31 0.41
CA TYR A 46 1.50 8.36 -0.12
C TYR A 46 0.09 8.74 0.32
N VAL A 47 -0.88 8.63 -0.59
CA VAL A 47 -2.30 8.78 -0.27
C VAL A 47 -3.08 7.64 -0.91
N LEU A 48 -4.01 7.02 -0.17
CA LEU A 48 -4.94 6.08 -0.77
C LEU A 48 -5.94 6.83 -1.63
N SER A 49 -6.28 6.27 -2.79
CA SER A 49 -7.28 6.88 -3.69
C SER A 49 -8.66 6.92 -3.05
N ALA A 50 -8.96 5.94 -2.17
CA ALA A 50 -10.18 5.91 -1.35
C ALA A 50 -10.19 7.01 -0.27
N ASN A 51 -9.04 7.61 0.03
CA ASN A 51 -8.86 8.62 1.06
C ASN A 51 -8.13 9.87 0.51
N ALA A 52 -8.40 10.27 -0.73
CA ALA A 52 -7.57 11.28 -1.42
C ALA A 52 -7.61 12.71 -0.83
N TYR A 53 -8.51 12.97 0.13
CA TYR A 53 -8.70 14.29 0.76
C TYR A 53 -8.02 14.43 2.13
N VAL A 54 -7.15 13.49 2.51
CA VAL A 54 -6.32 13.60 3.71
C VAL A 54 -4.89 14.01 3.37
N GLU A 55 -4.15 14.47 4.38
CA GLU A 55 -2.73 14.74 4.23
C GLU A 55 -1.97 13.46 3.83
N PRO A 56 -1.01 13.55 2.89
CA PRO A 56 -0.24 12.39 2.46
C PRO A 56 0.67 11.89 3.59
N SER A 57 0.67 10.58 3.79
CA SER A 57 1.51 9.89 4.77
C SER A 57 2.91 9.65 4.26
N LYS A 58 3.90 9.63 5.15
CA LYS A 58 5.31 9.42 4.78
C LYS A 58 5.57 8.05 4.12
N THR A 59 4.81 7.03 4.52
CA THR A 59 4.92 5.66 3.98
C THR A 59 3.55 5.15 3.52
N LEU A 60 3.56 4.15 2.64
CA LEU A 60 2.32 3.54 2.15
C LEU A 60 1.53 2.87 3.28
N LEU A 61 2.21 2.20 4.21
CA LEU A 61 1.59 1.57 5.38
C LEU A 61 0.92 2.60 6.29
N ASP A 62 1.55 3.76 6.47
CA ASP A 62 0.97 4.85 7.26
C ASP A 62 -0.27 5.45 6.58
N ALA A 63 -0.28 5.54 5.24
CA ALA A 63 -1.47 5.96 4.48
C ALA A 63 -2.63 4.97 4.64
N VAL A 64 -2.32 3.67 4.71
CA VAL A 64 -3.32 2.61 4.93
C VAL A 64 -3.83 2.64 6.34
N ARG A 65 -2.92 2.78 7.31
CA ARG A 65 -3.26 2.95 8.72
C ARG A 65 -4.21 4.13 8.93
N GLN A 66 -3.89 5.30 8.38
CA GLN A 66 -4.75 6.49 8.47
C GLN A 66 -6.12 6.30 7.80
N TYR A 67 -6.22 5.44 6.79
CA TYR A 67 -7.50 5.10 6.15
C TYR A 67 -8.34 4.14 7.00
N LEU A 68 -7.70 3.16 7.65
CA LEU A 68 -8.38 2.12 8.42
C LEU A 68 -8.73 2.55 9.85
N GLU A 69 -7.92 3.39 10.48
CA GLU A 69 -8.17 3.94 11.82
C GLU A 69 -9.12 5.15 11.82
N ARG A 70 -9.78 5.43 10.68
CA ARG A 70 -10.62 6.61 10.48
C ARG A 70 -12.03 6.46 11.04
#